data_AF-A0A3B9X8F6-F1
#
_entry.id   AF-A0A3B9X8F6-F1
#
_cell.length_a   1.000
_cell.length_b   1.000
_cell.length_c   1.000
_cell.angle_alpha   90.00
_cell.angle_beta   90.00
_cell.angle_gamma   90.00
#
_symmetry.space_group_name_H-M   'P 1'
#
loop_
_entity.id
_entity.type
_entity.pdbx_description
1 polymer ?
#
loop_
_entity_poly.entity_id
_entity_poly.type
_entity_poly.pdbx_seq_one_letter_code
_entity_poly.pdbx_strand_id
1 'polypeptide(L)'
;MLSNAHAQLTGLATALCKVDNDIRIMNSGSRCGLGEIQIPENEPGSSMMPGTANPLQIEALITVCLRVTGNSTAVTIANTQGQFQLSTYKRLIIHSVLELIELLSDSCVALTQYCVKSIEAGSQQLELYAQRSHMYATRLPRCQVMTRRLRQDIKPMKMD
;
A
#
# COMPACT_ATOMS: atom_id res chain seq x y z
N MET A 1 -4.36 -14.77 -25.52
CA MET A 1 -4.04 -15.55 -24.31
C MET A 1 -2.92 -14.90 -23.50
N LEU A 2 -1.70 -14.78 -24.04
CA LEU A 2 -0.57 -14.18 -23.29
C LEU A 2 -0.77 -12.70 -22.93
N SER A 3 -1.37 -11.89 -23.82
CA SER A 3 -1.74 -10.50 -23.52
C SER A 3 -2.71 -10.39 -22.34
N ASN A 4 -3.68 -11.30 -22.26
CA ASN A 4 -4.65 -11.33 -21.17
C ASN A 4 -4.00 -11.78 -19.86
N ALA A 5 -3.07 -12.73 -19.93
CA ALA A 5 -2.28 -13.12 -18.77
C ALA A 5 -1.49 -11.91 -18.22
N HIS A 6 -0.83 -11.15 -19.10
CA HIS A 6 -0.16 -9.90 -18.71
C HIS A 6 -1.12 -8.89 -18.05
N ALA A 7 -2.32 -8.72 -18.60
CA ALA A 7 -3.32 -7.83 -18.01
C ALA A 7 -3.73 -8.23 -16.58
N GLN A 8 -3.82 -9.54 -16.30
CA GLN A 8 -4.06 -10.05 -14.94
C GLN A 8 -2.87 -9.76 -14.01
N LEU A 9 -1.63 -9.91 -14.50
CA LEU A 9 -0.42 -9.53 -13.74
C LEU A 9 -0.42 -8.04 -13.42
N THR A 10 -0.83 -7.18 -14.36
CA THR A 10 -0.98 -5.75 -14.11
C THR A 10 -2.03 -5.48 -13.02
N GLY A 11 -3.17 -6.18 -13.05
CA GLY A 11 -4.19 -6.07 -12.00
C GLY A 11 -3.70 -6.53 -10.63
N LEU A 12 -2.88 -7.58 -10.57
CA LEU A 12 -2.22 -8.02 -9.34
C LEU A 12 -1.22 -6.97 -8.84
N ALA A 13 -0.36 -6.45 -9.72
CA ALA A 13 0.65 -5.47 -9.39
C ALA A 13 0.05 -4.15 -8.84
N THR A 14 -1.09 -3.70 -9.37
CA THR A 14 -1.75 -2.50 -8.83
C THR A 14 -2.29 -2.73 -7.42
N ALA A 15 -2.87 -3.90 -7.15
CA ALA A 15 -3.33 -4.28 -5.82
C ALA A 15 -2.16 -4.39 -4.83
N LEU A 16 -1.08 -5.10 -5.20
CA LEU A 16 0.12 -5.25 -4.38
C LEU A 16 0.78 -3.90 -4.08
N CYS A 17 0.94 -3.04 -5.10
CA CYS A 17 1.51 -1.71 -4.91
C CYS A 17 0.70 -0.89 -3.89
N LYS A 18 -0.64 -1.00 -3.89
CA LYS A 18 -1.46 -0.33 -2.87
C LYS A 18 -1.19 -0.89 -1.48
N VAL A 19 -1.22 -2.22 -1.30
CA VAL A 19 -0.97 -2.87 -0.01
C VAL A 19 0.39 -2.45 0.56
N ASP A 20 1.42 -2.48 -0.28
CA ASP A 20 2.78 -2.11 0.08
C ASP A 20 2.91 -0.63 0.45
N ASN A 21 2.28 0.25 -0.33
CA ASN A 21 2.26 1.68 -0.03
C ASN A 21 1.59 1.96 1.32
N ASP A 22 0.50 1.25 1.65
CA ASP A 22 -0.15 1.38 2.95
C ASP A 22 0.78 0.94 4.08
N ILE A 23 1.43 -0.23 3.96
CA ILE A 23 2.37 -0.73 4.97
C ILE A 23 3.51 0.28 5.17
N ARG A 24 4.08 0.80 4.08
CA ARG A 24 5.14 1.82 4.15
C ARG A 24 4.68 3.09 4.85
N ILE A 25 3.47 3.57 4.56
CA ILE A 25 2.92 4.80 5.16
C ILE A 25 2.62 4.57 6.64
N MET A 26 1.97 3.46 7.00
CA MET A 26 1.68 3.11 8.40
C MET A 26 2.96 2.93 9.23
N ASN A 27 4.03 2.38 8.63
CA ASN A 27 5.34 2.21 9.27
C ASN A 27 6.22 3.48 9.28
N SER A 28 5.80 4.57 8.63
CA SER A 28 6.62 5.80 8.59
C SER A 28 6.89 6.32 10.01
N GLY A 29 8.14 6.61 10.35
CA GLY A 29 8.53 6.88 11.76
C GLY A 29 10.05 6.83 11.94
N SER A 30 10.64 6.93 13.13
CA SER A 30 10.16 6.58 14.48
C SER A 30 9.58 7.73 15.32
N ARG A 31 9.71 8.98 14.85
CA ARG A 31 9.26 10.18 15.58
C ARG A 31 8.45 11.17 14.73
N CYS A 32 8.64 11.18 13.41
CA CYS A 32 8.08 12.19 12.50
C CYS A 32 7.15 11.60 11.42
N GLY A 33 6.54 10.44 11.68
CA GLY A 33 5.61 9.76 10.77
C GLY A 33 4.36 9.26 11.49
N LEU A 34 3.67 8.27 10.89
CA LEU A 34 2.48 7.67 11.49
C LEU A 34 2.81 6.69 12.63
N GLY A 35 3.75 5.77 12.42
CA GLY A 35 4.17 4.78 13.43
C GLY A 35 3.04 3.86 13.93
N GLU A 36 2.05 3.57 13.09
CA GLU A 36 0.90 2.74 13.43
C GLU A 36 1.26 1.25 13.51
N ILE A 37 2.24 0.84 12.71
CA ILE A 37 2.80 -0.50 12.72
C ILE A 37 4.32 -0.43 12.80
N GLN A 38 4.93 -1.53 13.19
CA GLN A 38 6.37 -1.74 13.17
C GLN A 38 6.67 -2.95 12.27
N ILE A 39 7.62 -2.78 11.37
CA ILE A 39 8.12 -3.85 10.50
C ILE A 39 9.53 -4.29 10.96
N PRO A 40 9.96 -5.52 10.65
CA PRO A 40 11.30 -5.98 10.98
C PRO A 40 12.39 -5.18 10.25
N GLU A 41 13.46 -4.87 10.96
CA GLU A 41 14.69 -4.30 10.39
C GLU A 41 15.60 -5.45 9.91
N ASN A 42 15.61 -5.66 8.59
CA ASN A 42 16.41 -6.75 8.00
C ASN A 42 17.84 -6.32 7.67
N GLU A 43 18.04 -5.05 7.31
CA GLU A 43 19.33 -4.49 6.94
C GLU A 43 19.43 -3.02 7.36
N PRO A 44 20.65 -2.50 7.62
CA PRO A 44 20.85 -1.10 7.95
C PRO A 44 20.42 -0.21 6.77
N GLY A 45 19.49 0.71 7.00
CA GLY A 45 18.88 1.54 5.95
C GLY A 45 19.78 2.66 5.44
N SER A 46 20.77 3.11 6.22
CA SER A 46 21.71 4.14 5.80
C SER A 46 23.10 3.90 6.37
N SER A 47 24.11 4.03 5.51
CA SER A 47 25.52 3.98 5.92
C SER A 47 25.97 5.22 6.72
N MET A 48 25.22 6.32 6.65
CA MET A 48 25.55 7.59 7.31
C MET A 48 24.72 7.86 8.56
N MET A 49 23.51 7.28 8.65
CA MET A 49 22.57 7.51 9.75
C MET A 49 22.41 6.22 10.58
N PRO A 50 23.20 6.05 11.65
CA PRO A 50 23.10 4.88 12.52
C PRO A 50 21.69 4.70 13.08
N GLY A 51 21.15 3.47 13.03
CA GLY A 51 19.83 3.15 13.55
C GLY A 51 18.65 3.57 12.67
N THR A 52 18.91 3.96 11.41
CA THR A 52 17.84 4.16 10.42
C THR A 52 17.51 2.83 9.74
N ALA A 53 16.27 2.38 9.90
CA ALA A 53 15.72 1.20 9.22
C ALA A 53 14.83 1.62 8.06
N ASN A 54 15.06 1.07 6.86
CA ASN A 54 14.22 1.32 5.69
C ASN A 54 13.37 0.08 5.33
N PRO A 55 12.16 0.26 4.79
CA PRO A 55 11.27 -0.84 4.39
C PRO A 55 11.70 -1.48 3.06
N LEU A 56 12.92 -2.00 2.97
CA LEU A 56 13.55 -2.43 1.71
C LEU A 56 12.75 -3.49 0.95
N GLN A 57 12.13 -4.44 1.66
CA GLN A 57 11.30 -5.49 1.02
C GLN A 57 10.08 -4.89 0.30
N ILE A 58 9.50 -3.84 0.88
CA ILE A 58 8.38 -3.10 0.30
C ILE A 58 8.85 -2.29 -0.92
N GLU A 59 10.02 -1.65 -0.82
CA GLU A 59 10.62 -0.91 -1.95
C GLU A 59 10.94 -1.84 -3.13
N ALA A 60 11.43 -3.05 -2.85
CA ALA A 60 11.72 -4.07 -3.85
C ALA A 60 10.45 -4.51 -4.60
N LEU A 61 9.37 -4.85 -3.87
CA LEU A 61 8.12 -5.27 -4.52
C LEU A 61 7.45 -4.12 -5.29
N ILE A 62 7.48 -2.89 -4.77
CA ILE A 62 6.99 -1.71 -5.51
C ILE A 62 7.76 -1.53 -6.82
N THR A 63 9.09 -1.72 -6.81
CA THR A 63 9.92 -1.63 -8.02
C THR A 63 9.50 -2.67 -9.07
N VAL A 64 9.21 -3.91 -8.63
CA VAL A 64 8.67 -4.95 -9.52
C VAL A 64 7.30 -4.55 -10.06
N CYS A 65 6.39 -4.02 -9.23
CA CYS A 65 5.07 -3.57 -9.66
C CYS A 65 5.15 -2.44 -10.72
N LEU A 66 6.10 -1.51 -10.57
CA LEU A 66 6.36 -0.47 -11.56
C LEU A 66 6.84 -1.07 -12.89
N ARG A 67 7.70 -2.10 -12.84
CA ARG A 67 8.17 -2.81 -14.04
C ARG A 67 7.04 -3.56 -14.75
N VAL A 68 6.13 -4.19 -14.02
CA VAL A 68 4.91 -4.81 -14.60
C VAL A 68 4.08 -3.77 -15.35
N THR A 69 3.88 -2.61 -14.72
CA THR A 69 3.09 -1.51 -15.30
C THR A 69 3.75 -0.97 -16.57
N GLY A 70 5.07 -0.78 -16.57
CA GLY A 70 5.82 -0.36 -17.75
C GLY A 70 5.73 -1.37 -18.90
N ASN A 71 5.89 -2.66 -18.59
CA ASN A 71 5.77 -3.74 -19.57
C ASN A 71 4.35 -3.85 -20.16
N SER A 72 3.31 -3.42 -19.44
CA SER A 72 1.92 -3.42 -19.91
C SER A 72 1.76 -2.65 -21.23
N THR A 73 2.41 -1.49 -21.34
CA THR A 73 2.39 -0.69 -22.56
C THR A 73 3.09 -1.42 -23.71
N ALA A 74 4.28 -1.98 -23.46
CA ALA A 74 5.05 -2.71 -24.46
C ALA A 74 4.30 -3.94 -24.99
N VAL A 75 3.72 -4.75 -24.09
CA VAL A 75 2.93 -5.94 -24.44
C VAL A 75 1.67 -5.56 -25.20
N THR A 76 1.00 -4.48 -24.79
CA THR A 76 -0.21 -3.98 -25.47
C THR A 76 0.12 -3.57 -26.90
N ILE A 77 1.17 -2.77 -27.11
CA ILE A 77 1.60 -2.36 -28.45
C ILE A 77 2.03 -3.58 -29.27
N ALA A 78 2.85 -4.47 -28.74
CA ALA A 78 3.29 -5.67 -29.44
C ALA A 78 2.12 -6.56 -29.90
N ASN A 79 1.04 -6.62 -29.11
CA ASN A 79 -0.15 -7.40 -29.44
C ASN A 79 -0.94 -6.81 -30.62
N THR A 80 -0.86 -5.50 -30.88
CA THR A 80 -1.55 -4.87 -32.03
C THR A 80 -0.78 -5.02 -33.35
N GLN A 81 0.53 -5.27 -33.31
CA GLN A 81 1.40 -5.31 -34.50
C GLN A 81 1.38 -6.64 -35.27
N GLY A 82 0.32 -7.45 -35.14
CA GLY A 82 0.18 -8.67 -35.94
C GLY A 82 0.02 -8.35 -37.44
N GLN A 83 0.76 -9.06 -38.30
CA GLN A 83 0.69 -8.86 -39.76
C GLN A 83 0.19 -10.15 -40.42
N PHE A 84 -0.94 -10.06 -41.11
CA PHE A 84 -1.59 -11.20 -41.79
C PHE A 84 -1.76 -12.43 -40.88
N GLN A 85 -1.11 -13.55 -41.23
CA GLN A 85 -1.30 -14.84 -40.55
C GLN A 85 -0.44 -14.99 -39.27
N LEU A 86 0.54 -14.12 -39.00
CA LEU A 86 1.47 -14.31 -37.88
C LEU A 86 1.92 -13.00 -37.23
N SER A 87 2.06 -13.03 -35.90
CA SER A 87 2.77 -11.99 -35.15
C SER A 87 4.22 -12.42 -34.89
N THR A 88 5.17 -11.60 -35.31
CA THR A 88 6.62 -11.77 -35.04
C THR A 88 7.02 -11.30 -33.63
N TYR A 89 6.11 -10.65 -32.91
CA TYR A 89 6.34 -10.05 -31.59
C TYR A 89 6.06 -11.00 -30.42
N LYS A 90 5.68 -12.25 -30.68
CA LYS A 90 5.38 -13.26 -29.65
C LYS A 90 6.54 -13.48 -28.66
N ARG A 91 7.80 -13.36 -29.12
CA ARG A 91 8.99 -13.47 -28.27
C ARG A 91 9.05 -12.39 -27.19
N LEU A 92 8.72 -11.15 -27.54
CA LEU A 92 8.65 -10.05 -26.58
C LEU A 92 7.56 -10.33 -25.54
N ILE A 93 6.36 -10.69 -26.00
CA ILE A 93 5.21 -10.91 -25.11
C ILE A 93 5.47 -12.05 -24.12
N ILE A 94 5.97 -13.20 -24.59
CA ILE A 94 6.22 -14.34 -23.71
C ILE A 94 7.34 -14.07 -22.71
N HIS A 95 8.42 -13.38 -23.13
CA HIS A 95 9.52 -13.04 -22.24
C HIS A 95 9.05 -12.12 -21.12
N SER A 96 8.32 -11.06 -21.45
CA SER A 96 7.75 -10.15 -20.43
C SER A 96 6.81 -10.86 -19.47
N VAL A 97 5.97 -11.79 -19.95
CA VAL A 97 5.05 -12.54 -19.06
C VAL A 97 5.82 -13.45 -18.12
N LEU A 98 6.78 -14.23 -18.61
CA LEU A 98 7.53 -15.18 -17.79
C LEU A 98 8.43 -14.48 -16.77
N GLU A 99 9.18 -13.45 -17.20
CA GLU A 99 10.04 -12.65 -16.31
C GLU A 99 9.23 -12.07 -15.15
N LEU A 100 8.05 -11.52 -15.43
CA LEU A 100 7.23 -10.87 -14.41
C LEU A 100 6.55 -11.87 -13.48
N ILE A 101 6.20 -13.06 -13.96
CA ILE A 101 5.69 -14.14 -13.09
C ILE A 101 6.74 -14.52 -12.06
N GLU A 102 7.99 -14.70 -12.49
CA GLU A 102 9.11 -15.04 -11.60
C GLU A 102 9.36 -13.93 -10.58
N LEU A 103 9.56 -12.68 -11.05
CA LEU A 103 9.82 -11.54 -10.17
C LEU A 103 8.69 -11.29 -9.17
N LEU A 104 7.42 -11.35 -9.60
CA LEU A 104 6.30 -11.16 -8.68
C LEU A 104 6.20 -12.30 -7.66
N SER A 105 6.41 -13.54 -8.09
CA SER A 105 6.33 -14.70 -7.20
C SER A 105 7.39 -14.62 -6.10
N ASP A 106 8.64 -14.38 -6.49
CA ASP A 106 9.76 -14.28 -5.56
C ASP A 106 9.60 -13.08 -4.62
N SER A 107 9.16 -11.94 -5.15
CA SER A 107 8.93 -10.74 -4.33
C SER A 107 7.79 -10.92 -3.33
N CYS A 108 6.70 -11.60 -3.70
CA CYS A 108 5.61 -11.91 -2.77
C CYS A 108 6.08 -12.84 -1.64
N VAL A 109 6.87 -13.85 -1.97
CA VAL A 109 7.44 -14.78 -0.98
C VAL A 109 8.39 -14.04 -0.04
N ALA A 110 9.30 -13.23 -0.58
CA ALA A 110 10.24 -12.43 0.19
C ALA A 110 9.53 -11.43 1.11
N LEU A 111 8.56 -10.66 0.60
CA LEU A 111 7.77 -9.74 1.42
C LEU A 111 7.06 -10.49 2.56
N THR A 112 6.48 -11.65 2.27
CA THR A 112 5.77 -12.43 3.28
C THR A 112 6.71 -12.92 4.38
N GLN A 113 7.87 -13.45 4.00
CA GLN A 113 8.85 -14.03 4.92
C GLN A 113 9.57 -12.98 5.75
N TYR A 114 9.97 -11.87 5.13
CA TYR A 114 10.87 -10.88 5.73
C TYR A 114 10.15 -9.59 6.17
N CYS A 115 8.84 -9.47 5.98
CA CYS A 115 8.08 -8.29 6.42
C CYS A 115 6.75 -8.69 7.07
N VAL A 116 5.81 -9.22 6.27
CA VAL A 116 4.38 -9.36 6.67
C VAL A 116 4.19 -10.23 7.91
N LYS A 117 4.91 -11.35 8.02
CA LYS A 117 4.78 -12.27 9.16
C LYS A 117 5.19 -11.67 10.51
N SER A 118 6.01 -10.62 10.48
CA SER A 118 6.61 -10.01 11.67
C SER A 118 6.10 -8.59 11.91
N ILE A 119 4.98 -8.20 11.29
CA ILE A 119 4.37 -6.89 11.52
C ILE A 119 3.77 -6.86 12.92
N GLU A 120 4.13 -5.84 13.69
CA GLU A 120 3.57 -5.59 15.01
C GLU A 120 2.78 -4.27 15.05
N ALA A 121 1.76 -4.20 15.90
CA ALA A 121 0.96 -3.00 16.07
C ALA A 121 1.62 -2.01 17.03
N GLY A 122 1.69 -0.74 16.63
CA GLY A 122 2.11 0.38 17.47
C GLY A 122 1.02 0.78 18.47
N SER A 123 0.67 -0.11 19.41
CA SER A 123 -0.52 0.01 20.27
C SER A 123 -0.69 1.38 20.93
N GLN A 124 0.39 1.98 21.46
CA GLN A 124 0.34 3.29 22.11
C GLN A 124 -0.04 4.41 21.12
N GLN A 125 0.50 4.37 19.91
CA GLN A 125 0.27 5.36 18.88
C GLN A 125 -1.14 5.23 18.30
N LEU A 126 -1.59 4.00 18.06
CA LEU A 126 -2.96 3.70 17.63
C LEU A 126 -3.99 4.18 18.67
N GLU A 127 -3.73 3.96 19.96
CA GLU A 127 -4.60 4.46 21.02
C GLU A 127 -4.64 5.98 21.07
N LEU A 128 -3.50 6.65 20.87
CA LEU A 128 -3.42 8.10 20.78
C LEU A 128 -4.26 8.65 19.63
N TYR A 129 -4.15 8.04 18.44
CA TYR A 129 -4.93 8.43 17.25
C TYR A 129 -6.42 8.18 17.43
N ALA A 130 -6.78 7.05 18.04
CA ALA A 130 -8.14 6.78 18.48
C ALA A 130 -8.65 7.91 19.39
N GLN A 131 -8.00 8.19 20.51
CA GLN A 131 -8.48 9.20 21.47
C GLN A 131 -8.57 10.62 20.87
N ARG A 132 -7.71 10.96 19.92
CA ARG A 132 -7.68 12.30 19.29
C ARG A 132 -8.59 12.45 18.07
N SER A 133 -9.12 11.36 17.53
CA SER A 133 -9.92 11.42 16.31
C SER A 133 -11.28 12.08 16.56
N HIS A 134 -11.56 13.16 15.83
CA HIS A 134 -12.88 13.79 15.85
C HIS A 134 -13.97 12.91 15.20
N MET A 135 -13.58 11.86 14.48
CA MET A 135 -14.54 10.94 13.85
C MET A 135 -15.28 10.06 14.84
N TYR A 136 -14.89 9.99 16.12
CA TYR A 136 -15.74 9.39 17.16
C TYR A 136 -17.11 10.05 17.28
N ALA A 137 -17.23 11.32 16.85
CA ALA A 137 -18.51 12.02 16.77
C ALA A 137 -19.50 11.33 15.82
N THR A 138 -19.06 10.53 14.85
CA THR A 138 -19.94 9.78 13.93
C THR A 138 -20.75 8.69 14.62
N ARG A 139 -20.28 8.18 15.78
CA ARG A 139 -21.04 7.23 16.61
C ARG A 139 -22.24 7.88 17.30
N LEU A 140 -22.26 9.21 17.41
CA LEU A 140 -23.39 9.94 17.98
C LEU A 140 -24.45 10.16 16.88
N PRO A 141 -25.70 9.67 17.07
CA PRO A 141 -26.80 10.02 16.16
C PRO A 141 -26.93 11.54 16.08
N ARG A 142 -27.24 12.08 14.90
CA ARG A 142 -27.47 13.54 14.72
C ARG A 142 -28.42 14.12 15.77
N CYS A 143 -29.46 13.36 16.17
CA CYS A 143 -30.37 13.77 17.24
C CYS A 143 -29.70 13.95 18.61
N GLN A 144 -28.67 13.17 18.96
CA GLN A 144 -27.95 13.32 20.23
C GLN A 144 -27.01 14.53 20.24
N VAL A 145 -26.41 14.86 19.10
CA VAL A 145 -25.60 16.08 18.97
C VAL A 145 -26.49 17.32 19.05
N MET A 146 -27.65 17.29 18.39
CA MET A 146 -28.62 18.39 18.38
C MET A 146 -29.27 18.58 19.76
N THR A 147 -29.62 17.51 20.47
CA THR A 147 -30.13 17.60 21.86
C THR A 147 -29.06 18.01 22.86
N ARG A 148 -27.79 17.65 22.68
CA ARG A 148 -26.68 18.17 23.50
C ARG A 148 -26.44 19.66 23.29
N ARG A 149 -26.48 20.14 22.03
CA ARG A 149 -26.39 21.58 21.72
C ARG A 149 -27.59 22.33 22.32
N LEU A 150 -28.81 21.85 22.09
CA LEU A 150 -30.01 22.42 22.72
C LEU A 150 -29.92 22.43 24.24
N ARG A 151 -29.40 21.39 24.90
CA ARG A 151 -29.19 21.40 26.37
C ARG A 151 -28.08 22.34 26.86
N GLN A 152 -27.07 22.62 26.04
CA GLN A 152 -26.03 23.60 26.35
C GLN A 152 -26.54 25.03 26.15
N ASP A 153 -27.39 25.24 25.14
CA ASP A 153 -28.06 26.52 24.84
C ASP A 153 -29.23 26.80 25.81
N ILE A 154 -29.85 25.76 26.39
CA ILE A 154 -30.86 25.82 27.47
C ILE A 154 -30.21 25.71 28.86
N LYS A 155 -28.96 26.16 29.05
CA LYS A 155 -28.53 26.55 30.39
C LYS A 155 -29.29 27.84 30.76
N PRO A 156 -29.93 27.94 31.93
CA PRO A 156 -30.73 29.11 32.27
C PRO A 156 -29.84 30.36 32.21
N MET A 157 -30.24 31.36 31.43
CA MET A 157 -29.84 32.74 31.67
C MET A 157 -30.14 33.00 33.14
N LYS A 158 -29.09 33.12 33.97
CA LYS A 158 -29.25 33.68 35.30
C LYS A 158 -29.83 35.07 35.10
N MET A 159 -31.08 35.25 35.52
CA MET A 159 -31.62 36.59 35.76
C MET A 159 -31.03 37.04 37.09
N ASP A 160 -29.91 37.75 37.01
CA ASP A 160 -29.43 38.68 38.03
C ASP A 160 -29.59 40.10 37.46
#